data_AF-A6N7T6-F1
#
_entry.id   AF-A6N7T6-F1
#
_cell.length_a   1.000
_cell.length_b   1.000
_cell.length_c   1.000
_cell.angle_alpha   90.00
_cell.angle_beta   90.00
_cell.angle_gamma   90.00
#
_symmetry.space_group_name_H-M   'P 1'
#
loop_
_entity.id
_entity.type
_entity.pdbx_description
1 polymer ?
#
loop_
_entity_poly.entity_id
_entity_poly.type
_entity_poly.pdbx_seq_one_letter_code
_entity_poly.pdbx_strand_id
1 'polypeptide(L)'
;MGMEAKERHKTLESLLKLTVVETVKPIDVSYNLSLSSGLTLSVQASRMVRWDRESAKIFTQKMDNSEGTGHRMERATYFSEVVAEGVLWENGDQIYELAELIKLVFLLDFDEDEIAFLMKSKNLQIFEEDETFLTTVFHSN
;
A
#
# COMPACT_ATOMS: atom_id res chain seq x y z
N MET A 1 7.55 -20.53 3.15
CA MET A 1 8.74 -20.34 2.30
C MET A 1 8.87 -18.84 2.12
N GLY A 2 9.98 -18.23 2.56
CA GLY A 2 10.16 -16.78 2.52
C GLY A 2 10.46 -16.30 1.11
N MET A 3 10.02 -15.09 0.78
CA MET A 3 10.32 -14.41 -0.48
C MET A 3 11.84 -14.21 -0.63
N GLU A 4 12.41 -14.50 -1.80
CA GLU A 4 13.85 -14.35 -2.00
C GLU A 4 14.26 -12.86 -1.98
N ALA A 5 15.48 -12.55 -1.56
CA ALA A 5 15.97 -11.16 -1.48
C ALA A 5 15.80 -10.40 -2.81
N LYS A 6 16.08 -11.06 -3.94
CA LYS A 6 15.90 -10.49 -5.27
C LYS A 6 14.44 -10.11 -5.56
N GLU A 7 13.49 -10.92 -5.13
CA GLU A 7 12.07 -10.65 -5.28
C GLU A 7 11.63 -9.49 -4.36
N ARG A 8 12.07 -9.49 -3.10
CA ARG A 8 11.83 -8.39 -2.15
C ARG A 8 12.34 -7.06 -2.70
N HIS A 9 13.59 -7.02 -3.18
CA HIS A 9 14.20 -5.83 -3.76
C HIS A 9 13.45 -5.35 -5.01
N LYS A 10 13.07 -6.25 -5.92
CA LYS A 10 12.29 -5.91 -7.12
C LYS A 10 10.94 -5.29 -6.74
N THR A 11 10.29 -5.81 -5.70
CA THR A 11 9.04 -5.25 -5.19
C THR A 11 9.25 -3.85 -4.61
N LEU A 12 10.30 -3.63 -3.81
CA LEU A 12 10.64 -2.31 -3.29
C LEU A 12 10.97 -1.32 -4.41
N GLU A 13 11.71 -1.71 -5.44
CA GLU A 13 11.96 -0.87 -6.61
C GLU A 13 10.67 -0.41 -7.30
N SER A 14 9.64 -1.26 -7.32
CA SER A 14 8.36 -0.90 -7.92
C SER A 14 7.67 0.23 -7.16
N LEU A 15 7.80 0.26 -5.81
CA LEU A 15 7.32 1.35 -4.96
C LEU A 15 8.12 2.64 -5.19
N LEU A 16 9.44 2.53 -5.32
CA LEU A 16 10.33 3.67 -5.52
C LEU A 16 10.13 4.37 -6.87
N LYS A 17 9.69 3.63 -7.89
CA LYS A 17 9.37 4.16 -9.23
C LYS A 17 7.97 4.78 -9.31
N LEU A 18 7.18 4.75 -8.23
CA LEU A 18 5.82 5.26 -8.27
C LEU A 18 5.77 6.77 -8.43
N THR A 19 4.90 7.21 -9.33
CA THR A 19 4.45 8.60 -9.38
C THR A 19 3.16 8.75 -8.58
N VAL A 20 3.17 9.65 -7.60
CA VAL A 20 1.96 10.00 -6.83
C VAL A 20 1.16 11.05 -7.61
N VAL A 21 -0.12 10.78 -7.83
CA VAL A 21 -1.05 11.68 -8.52
C VAL A 21 -2.20 12.02 -7.57
N GLU A 22 -2.26 13.28 -7.16
CA GLU A 22 -3.36 13.76 -6.32
C GLU A 22 -4.61 14.09 -7.15
N THR A 23 -5.77 13.76 -6.61
CA THR A 23 -7.08 13.99 -7.23
C THR A 23 -7.97 14.80 -6.28
N VAL A 24 -8.78 15.71 -6.82
CA VAL A 24 -9.68 16.55 -6.00
C VAL A 24 -10.91 15.77 -5.52
N LYS A 25 -11.38 14.82 -6.33
CA LYS A 25 -12.55 13.99 -6.05
C LYS A 25 -12.14 12.54 -5.79
N PRO A 26 -12.97 11.75 -5.08
CA PRO A 26 -12.78 10.31 -4.98
C PRO A 26 -12.69 9.63 -6.35
N ILE A 27 -12.08 8.45 -6.37
CA ILE A 27 -11.91 7.63 -7.57
C ILE A 27 -13.12 6.70 -7.68
N ASP A 28 -14.03 7.04 -8.58
CA ASP A 28 -15.20 6.20 -8.84
C ASP A 28 -14.82 5.03 -9.76
N VAL A 29 -15.15 3.83 -9.31
CA VAL A 29 -14.91 2.56 -9.99
C VAL A 29 -16.26 1.93 -10.30
N SER A 30 -16.49 1.60 -11.57
CA SER A 30 -17.68 0.85 -11.99
C SER A 30 -17.28 -0.27 -12.95
N TYR A 31 -17.80 -1.47 -12.71
CA TYR A 31 -17.56 -2.62 -13.57
C TYR A 31 -18.71 -3.62 -13.50
N ASN A 32 -18.83 -4.43 -14.55
CA ASN A 32 -19.83 -5.48 -14.66
C ASN A 32 -19.16 -6.85 -14.52
N LEU A 33 -19.58 -7.64 -13.53
CA LEU A 33 -19.15 -9.02 -13.30
C LEU A 33 -20.16 -9.97 -13.92
N SER A 34 -19.74 -10.69 -14.97
CA SER A 34 -20.55 -11.77 -15.53
C SER A 34 -20.30 -13.05 -14.75
N LEU A 35 -21.34 -13.57 -14.09
CA LEU A 35 -21.26 -14.80 -13.33
C LEU A 35 -21.50 -16.00 -14.24
N SER A 36 -20.98 -17.17 -13.83
CA SER A 36 -21.21 -18.45 -14.54
C SER A 36 -22.68 -18.85 -14.61
N SER A 37 -23.54 -18.26 -13.76
CA SER A 37 -25.00 -18.42 -13.79
C SER A 37 -25.69 -17.65 -14.93
N GLY A 38 -24.96 -16.80 -15.67
CA GLY A 38 -25.51 -15.91 -16.69
C GLY A 38 -26.02 -14.57 -16.14
N LEU A 39 -25.95 -14.35 -14.82
CA LEU A 39 -26.27 -13.07 -14.19
C LEU A 39 -25.11 -12.09 -14.39
N THR A 40 -25.42 -10.82 -14.67
CA THR A 40 -24.44 -9.73 -14.64
C THR A 40 -24.66 -8.86 -13.40
N LEU A 41 -23.63 -8.71 -12.58
CA LEU A 41 -23.63 -7.81 -11.43
C LEU A 41 -22.94 -6.49 -11.80
N SER A 42 -23.64 -5.37 -11.63
CA SER A 42 -23.03 -4.04 -11.74
C SER A 42 -22.50 -3.62 -10.38
N VAL A 43 -21.19 -3.48 -10.27
CA VAL A 43 -20.52 -3.01 -9.06
C VAL A 43 -20.14 -1.55 -9.25
N GLN A 44 -20.51 -0.71 -8.29
CA GLN A 44 -20.05 0.68 -8.18
C GLN A 44 -19.41 0.88 -6.81
N ALA A 45 -18.22 1.46 -6.78
CA ALA A 45 -17.48 1.77 -5.56
C ALA A 45 -16.78 3.12 -5.74
N SER A 46 -16.61 3.85 -4.64
CA SER A 46 -15.81 5.07 -4.60
C SER A 46 -14.60 4.81 -3.70
N ARG A 47 -13.39 5.10 -4.18
CA ARG A 47 -12.13 4.79 -3.51
C ARG A 47 -11.31 6.05 -3.29
N MET A 48 -10.58 6.11 -2.19
CA MET A 48 -9.69 7.24 -1.89
C MET A 48 -8.28 7.05 -2.47
N VAL A 49 -7.86 5.80 -2.64
CA VAL A 49 -6.53 5.43 -3.15
C VAL A 49 -6.70 4.35 -4.22
N ARG A 50 -5.89 4.41 -5.26
CA ARG A 50 -5.80 3.38 -6.30
C ARG A 50 -4.38 3.30 -6.83
N TRP A 51 -3.85 2.09 -6.94
CA TRP A 51 -2.58 1.84 -7.61
C TRP A 51 -2.81 1.26 -9.00
N ASP A 52 -2.37 1.97 -10.03
CA ASP A 52 -2.19 1.45 -11.38
C ASP A 52 -0.74 1.00 -11.58
N ARG A 53 -0.53 -0.31 -11.56
CA ARG A 53 0.80 -0.93 -11.67
C ARG A 53 1.40 -0.80 -13.06
N GLU A 54 0.57 -0.79 -14.11
CA GLU A 54 1.05 -0.70 -15.49
C GLU A 54 1.69 0.66 -15.77
N SER A 55 1.09 1.73 -15.24
CA SER A 55 1.62 3.08 -15.38
C SER A 55 2.54 3.52 -14.25
N ALA A 56 2.81 2.64 -13.27
CA ALA A 56 3.54 2.95 -12.04
C ALA A 56 3.02 4.23 -11.34
N LYS A 57 1.68 4.37 -11.28
CA LYS A 57 1.02 5.52 -10.64
C LYS A 57 0.18 5.09 -9.46
N ILE A 58 0.29 5.85 -8.39
CA ILE A 58 -0.67 5.79 -7.28
C ILE A 58 -1.50 7.07 -7.29
N PHE A 59 -2.80 6.89 -7.41
CA PHE A 59 -3.78 7.97 -7.33
C PHE A 59 -4.27 8.06 -5.89
N THR A 60 -4.26 9.26 -5.34
CA THR A 60 -4.76 9.52 -3.99
C THR A 60 -5.66 10.74 -4.00
N GLN A 61 -6.73 10.71 -3.22
CA GLN A 61 -7.57 11.88 -3.02
C GLN A 61 -6.83 12.90 -2.13
N LYS A 62 -6.81 14.16 -2.57
CA LYS A 62 -6.22 15.26 -1.82
C LYS A 62 -6.88 15.36 -0.45
N MET A 63 -6.07 15.49 0.60
CA MET A 63 -6.58 15.75 1.95
C MET A 63 -6.95 17.23 2.09
N ASP A 64 -8.21 17.51 2.39
CA ASP A 64 -8.56 18.80 2.97
C ASP A 64 -8.33 18.70 4.48
N ASN A 65 -7.24 19.31 4.96
CA ASN A 65 -6.88 19.32 6.37
C ASN A 65 -7.92 20.07 7.24
N SER A 66 -8.90 20.74 6.63
CA SER A 66 -10.00 21.40 7.34
C SER A 66 -11.15 20.46 7.74
N GLU A 67 -11.24 19.25 7.17
CA GLU A 67 -12.33 18.28 7.43
C GLU A 67 -12.13 17.43 8.71
N GLY A 68 -11.08 17.69 9.50
CA GLY A 68 -10.85 17.07 10.80
C GLY A 68 -10.31 15.63 10.76
N THR A 69 -10.23 14.99 11.93
CA THR A 69 -9.71 13.62 12.13
C THR A 69 -10.62 12.51 11.59
N GLY A 70 -11.82 12.87 11.10
CA GLY A 70 -12.93 11.94 10.79
C GLY A 70 -12.64 10.88 9.73
N HIS A 71 -11.61 11.06 8.91
CA HIS A 71 -11.28 10.14 7.81
C HIS A 71 -9.89 9.52 7.92
N ARG A 72 -9.16 9.71 9.02
CA ARG A 72 -7.78 9.20 9.14
C ARG A 72 -7.72 7.66 9.12
N MET A 73 -8.60 6.99 9.87
CA MET A 73 -8.68 5.53 9.90
C MET A 73 -9.12 4.96 8.55
N GLU A 74 -10.13 5.57 7.93
CA GLU A 74 -10.62 5.19 6.60
C GLU A 74 -9.50 5.30 5.55
N ARG A 75 -8.75 6.41 5.56
CA ARG A 75 -7.59 6.60 4.68
C ARG A 75 -6.48 5.59 4.93
N ALA A 76 -6.13 5.37 6.19
CA ALA A 76 -5.13 4.38 6.56
C ALA A 76 -5.53 2.98 6.05
N THR A 77 -6.82 2.64 6.16
CA THR A 77 -7.38 1.38 5.66
C THR A 77 -7.20 1.28 4.15
N TYR A 78 -7.76 2.21 3.36
CA TYR A 78 -7.65 2.16 1.89
C TYR A 78 -6.21 2.23 1.40
N PHE A 79 -5.37 3.08 2.01
CA PHE A 79 -3.95 3.18 1.65
C PHE A 79 -3.25 1.85 1.88
N SER A 80 -3.43 1.25 3.05
CA SER A 80 -2.77 0.01 3.42
C SER A 80 -3.17 -1.18 2.56
N GLU A 81 -4.47 -1.32 2.25
CA GLU A 81 -4.99 -2.36 1.35
C GLU A 81 -4.37 -2.22 -0.04
N VAL A 82 -4.42 -1.02 -0.63
CA VAL A 82 -3.91 -0.77 -1.98
C VAL A 82 -2.41 -1.01 -2.09
N VAL A 83 -1.63 -0.57 -1.09
CA VAL A 83 -0.18 -0.78 -1.09
C VAL A 83 0.15 -2.26 -0.89
N ALA A 84 -0.51 -2.95 0.06
CA ALA A 84 -0.26 -4.37 0.31
C ALA A 84 -0.62 -5.25 -0.90
N GLU A 85 -1.77 -5.00 -1.53
CA GLU A 85 -2.18 -5.69 -2.76
C GLU A 85 -1.19 -5.47 -3.91
N GLY A 86 -0.67 -4.24 -4.07
CA GLY A 86 0.28 -3.93 -5.13
C GLY A 86 1.66 -4.55 -4.91
N VAL A 87 2.11 -4.61 -3.65
CA VAL A 87 3.40 -5.20 -3.23
C VAL A 87 3.36 -6.73 -3.28
N LEU A 88 2.29 -7.34 -2.79
CA LEU A 88 2.18 -8.80 -2.61
C LEU A 88 1.20 -9.47 -3.59
N TRP A 89 1.03 -8.89 -4.79
CA TRP A 89 0.05 -9.41 -5.75
C TRP A 89 0.25 -10.89 -6.13
N GLU A 90 1.49 -11.40 -6.08
CA GLU A 90 1.84 -12.81 -6.35
C GLU A 90 1.71 -13.70 -5.10
N ASN A 91 1.62 -13.10 -3.92
CA ASN A 91 1.60 -13.76 -2.61
C ASN A 91 0.38 -13.32 -1.80
N GLY A 92 -0.81 -13.62 -2.34
CA GLY A 92 -2.09 -13.15 -1.81
C GLY A 92 -2.35 -13.47 -0.34
N ASP A 93 -1.81 -14.59 0.15
CA ASP A 93 -2.00 -15.08 1.52
C ASP A 93 -1.42 -14.15 2.60
N GLN A 94 -0.54 -13.21 2.23
CA GLN A 94 0.13 -12.28 3.16
C GLN A 94 -0.37 -10.82 3.02
N ILE A 95 -1.29 -10.55 2.10
CA ILE A 95 -1.78 -9.19 1.83
C ILE A 95 -2.41 -8.59 3.09
N TYR A 96 -3.22 -9.38 3.81
CA TYR A 96 -3.93 -8.90 4.98
C TYR A 96 -2.98 -8.50 6.12
N GLU A 97 -2.00 -9.34 6.44
CA GLU A 97 -1.02 -9.06 7.48
C GLU A 97 -0.17 -7.83 7.16
N LEU A 98 0.25 -7.68 5.89
CA LEU A 98 0.99 -6.51 5.46
C LEU A 98 0.13 -5.24 5.51
N ALA A 99 -1.14 -5.31 5.09
CA ALA A 99 -2.06 -4.19 5.17
C ALA A 99 -2.24 -3.72 6.62
N GLU A 100 -2.44 -4.64 7.57
CA GLU A 100 -2.57 -4.27 8.99
C GLU A 100 -1.31 -3.57 9.53
N LEU A 101 -0.11 -4.02 9.14
CA LEU A 101 1.15 -3.36 9.52
C LEU A 101 1.25 -1.95 8.91
N ILE A 102 1.01 -1.80 7.61
CA ILE A 102 1.07 -0.49 6.93
C ILE A 102 0.05 0.47 7.53
N LYS A 103 -1.15 -0.01 7.86
CA LYS A 103 -2.21 0.79 8.50
C LYS A 103 -1.75 1.33 9.85
N LEU A 104 -1.13 0.49 10.70
CA LEU A 104 -0.58 0.93 11.98
C LEU A 104 0.52 1.98 11.80
N VAL A 105 1.46 1.73 10.89
CA VAL A 105 2.54 2.67 10.58
C VAL A 105 2.00 4.02 10.10
N PHE A 106 0.98 4.02 9.24
CA PHE A 106 0.31 5.24 8.78
C PHE A 106 -0.37 6.01 9.94
N LEU A 107 -1.00 5.29 10.86
CA LEU A 107 -1.62 5.88 12.06
C LEU A 107 -0.60 6.40 13.09
N LEU A 108 0.66 5.99 12.97
CA LEU A 108 1.79 6.49 13.75
C LEU A 108 2.55 7.61 13.01
N ASP A 109 1.98 8.15 11.92
CA ASP A 109 2.60 9.21 11.10
C ASP A 109 4.01 8.86 10.58
N PHE A 110 4.28 7.56 10.43
CA PHE A 110 5.60 7.06 10.04
C PHE A 110 6.75 7.50 10.98
N ASP A 111 6.44 7.72 12.26
CA ASP A 111 7.45 8.03 13.27
C ASP A 111 8.45 6.87 13.46
N GLU A 112 9.74 7.19 13.40
CA GLU A 112 10.81 6.18 13.39
C GLU A 112 10.90 5.38 14.69
N ASP A 113 10.74 6.04 15.84
CA ASP A 113 10.81 5.39 17.16
C ASP A 113 9.59 4.48 17.37
N GLU A 114 8.40 4.94 16.98
CA GLU A 114 7.16 4.16 17.04
C GLU A 114 7.20 2.96 16.07
N ILE A 115 7.75 3.12 14.87
CA ILE A 115 7.97 2.02 13.92
C ILE A 115 8.96 1.00 14.50
N ALA A 116 10.09 1.47 15.05
CA ALA A 116 11.10 0.58 15.64
C ALA A 116 10.50 -0.25 16.79
N PHE A 117 9.68 0.38 17.64
CA PHE A 117 8.94 -0.32 18.68
C PHE A 117 7.93 -1.32 18.10
N LEU A 118 7.14 -0.92 17.09
CA LEU A 118 6.17 -1.79 16.43
C LEU A 118 6.85 -3.04 15.84
N MET A 119 7.95 -2.87 15.09
CA MET A 119 8.72 -3.97 14.51
C MET A 119 9.21 -4.93 15.58
N LYS A 120 9.80 -4.41 16.65
CA LYS A 120 10.24 -5.22 17.80
C LYS A 120 9.08 -5.97 18.45
N SER A 121 7.93 -5.33 18.64
CA SER A 121 6.74 -5.94 19.27
C SER A 121 6.14 -7.08 18.42
N LYS A 122 6.34 -7.03 17.10
CA LYS A 122 5.89 -8.02 16.13
C LYS A 122 6.96 -9.05 15.78
N ASN A 123 8.13 -9.01 16.43
CA ASN A 123 9.30 -9.83 16.12
C ASN A 123 9.71 -9.75 14.64
N LEU A 124 9.61 -8.55 14.06
CA LEU A 124 10.05 -8.27 12.70
C LEU A 124 11.51 -7.81 12.74
N GLN A 125 12.29 -8.29 11.78
CA GLN A 125 13.68 -7.93 11.59
C GLN A 125 13.91 -7.67 10.10
N ILE A 126 14.75 -6.68 9.80
CA ILE A 126 15.24 -6.43 8.44
C ILE A 126 16.46 -7.34 8.22
N PHE A 127 16.50 -8.02 7.07
CA PHE A 127 17.66 -8.81 6.70
C PHE A 127 18.82 -7.89 6.29
N GLU A 128 20.07 -8.29 6.57
CA GLU A 128 21.28 -7.49 6.28
C GLU A 128 21.37 -7.10 4.80
N GLU A 129 20.97 -8.00 3.89
CA GLU A 129 20.94 -7.72 2.46
C GLU A 129 19.91 -6.64 2.08
N ASP A 130 18.78 -6.58 2.78
CA ASP A 130 17.72 -5.58 2.54
C ASP A 130 18.16 -4.21 3.11
N GLU A 131 18.84 -4.17 4.26
CA GLU A 131 19.43 -2.94 4.83
C GLU A 131 20.48 -2.34 3.88
N THR A 132 21.33 -3.20 3.32
CA THR A 132 22.36 -2.78 2.35
C THR A 132 21.72 -2.22 1.08
N PHE A 133 20.66 -2.87 0.58
CA PHE A 133 19.91 -2.41 -0.57
C PHE A 133 19.26 -1.04 -0.31
N LEU A 134 18.53 -0.88 0.80
CA LEU A 134 17.87 0.37 1.19
C LEU A 134 18.89 1.52 1.31
N THR A 135 20.01 1.26 2.00
CA THR A 135 21.09 2.24 2.14
C THR A 135 21.62 2.69 0.78
N THR A 136 21.84 1.75 -0.15
CA THR A 136 22.33 2.06 -1.50
C THR A 136 21.33 2.93 -2.28
N VAL A 137 20.04 2.62 -2.20
CA VAL A 137 19.01 3.34 -2.95
C VAL A 137 18.77 4.75 -2.38
N PHE A 138 18.74 4.90 -1.06
CA PHE A 138 18.43 6.18 -0.42
C PHE A 138 19.66 7.09 -0.18
N HIS A 139 20.89 6.56 -0.14
CA HIS A 139 22.12 7.38 -0.04
C HIS A 139 22.69 7.82 -1.40
N SER A 140 22.09 7.38 -2.52
CA SER A 140 22.51 7.79 -3.87
C SER A 140 21.83 9.07 -4.37
N ASN A 141 21.08 9.78 -3.50
CA ASN A 141 20.41 11.06 -3.77
C ASN A 141 20.95 12.20 -2.90
#